data_AF-A0A2M7VH45-F1
#
_entry.id   AF-A0A2M7VH45-F1
#
_cell.length_a   1.000
_cell.length_b   1.000
_cell.length_c   1.000
_cell.angle_alpha   90.00
_cell.angle_beta   90.00
_cell.angle_gamma   90.00
#
_symmetry.space_group_name_H-M   'P 1'
#
loop_
_entity.id
_entity.type
_entity.pdbx_description
1 polymer ?
#
loop_
_entity_poly.entity_id
_entity_poly.type
_entity_poly.pdbx_seq_one_letter_code
_entity_poly.pdbx_strand_id
1 'polypeptide(L)'
;MDNLTFKQIKDLVDSNQEIAFVTGKNPSLDDMGATLSLYLAITALGKSTVIAAPEQPIVEISNLVGINKVKSGLGGQGGDLIVSFPYKEGEIDKVSYTLENELLNIVVKEGPLGLNFSQKDVKFSRGAGKIPKLLFVVGCPRLSDLSGVFDIADLKDTTVVNIDNKTDNQGFGDLIMVSTKSSSVSEIIANLILYLGFSIDQDIAQNLLSGISFATGDFQN
;
A
#
# COMPACT_ATOMS: atom_id res chain seq x y z
N MET A 1 -20.05 -14.66 2.53
CA MET A 1 -20.07 -13.20 2.78
C MET A 1 -21.38 -12.64 2.28
N ASP A 2 -21.84 -11.50 2.81
CA ASP A 2 -23.13 -10.93 2.40
C ASP A 2 -23.02 -10.14 1.08
N ASN A 3 -24.10 -10.14 0.31
CA ASN A 3 -24.17 -9.44 -0.98
C ASN A 3 -24.12 -7.90 -0.82
N LEU A 4 -24.36 -7.39 0.39
CA LEU A 4 -24.37 -5.96 0.66
C LEU A 4 -22.96 -5.37 0.62
N THR A 5 -22.01 -6.03 1.28
CA THR A 5 -20.60 -5.61 1.30
C THR A 5 -20.02 -5.56 -0.12
N PHE A 6 -20.31 -6.58 -0.93
CA PHE A 6 -19.87 -6.60 -2.32
C PHE A 6 -20.43 -5.45 -3.17
N LYS A 7 -21.71 -5.12 -2.98
CA LYS A 7 -22.32 -3.97 -3.66
C LYS A 7 -21.65 -2.66 -3.23
N GLN A 8 -21.37 -2.47 -1.95
CA GLN A 8 -20.67 -1.28 -1.45
C GLN A 8 -19.27 -1.15 -2.05
N ILE A 9 -18.51 -2.26 -2.13
CA ILE A 9 -17.20 -2.27 -2.78
C ILE A 9 -17.34 -1.90 -4.26
N LYS A 10 -18.36 -2.40 -4.97
CA LYS A 10 -18.63 -2.01 -6.36
C LYS A 10 -18.82 -0.50 -6.50
N ASP A 11 -19.71 0.07 -5.70
CA ASP A 11 -20.04 1.49 -5.73
C ASP A 11 -18.80 2.35 -5.43
N LEU A 12 -17.93 1.91 -4.51
CA LEU A 12 -16.66 2.57 -4.19
C LEU A 12 -15.67 2.50 -5.36
N VAL A 13 -15.50 1.34 -5.99
CA VAL A 13 -14.60 1.19 -7.15
C VAL A 13 -15.10 2.03 -8.33
N ASP A 14 -16.40 2.05 -8.59
CA ASP A 14 -16.99 2.81 -9.69
C ASP A 14 -16.82 4.33 -9.47
N SER A 15 -17.00 4.81 -8.24
CA SER A 15 -16.94 6.25 -7.88
C SER A 15 -15.53 6.82 -7.67
N ASN A 16 -14.51 5.99 -7.49
CA ASN A 16 -13.12 6.44 -7.30
C ASN A 16 -12.29 6.26 -8.57
N GLN A 17 -11.46 7.25 -8.93
CA GLN A 17 -10.54 7.18 -10.08
C GLN A 17 -9.13 6.74 -9.69
N GLU A 18 -8.70 7.11 -8.48
CA GLU A 18 -7.43 6.71 -7.91
C GLU A 18 -7.69 5.68 -6.81
N ILE A 19 -7.00 4.55 -6.86
CA ILE A 19 -7.21 3.43 -5.93
C ILE A 19 -5.86 2.84 -5.51
N ALA A 20 -5.67 2.64 -4.22
CA ALA A 20 -4.47 2.05 -3.65
C ALA A 20 -4.70 0.61 -3.17
N PHE A 21 -3.62 -0.18 -3.21
CA PHE A 21 -3.58 -1.57 -2.78
C PHE A 21 -2.35 -1.78 -1.91
N VAL A 22 -2.52 -2.43 -0.76
CA VAL A 22 -1.40 -2.76 0.12
C VAL A 22 -1.55 -4.14 0.72
N THR A 23 -0.41 -4.75 0.99
CA THR A 23 -0.28 -6.00 1.74
C THR A 23 0.72 -5.82 2.90
N GLY A 24 0.71 -6.74 3.86
CA GLY A 24 1.52 -6.66 5.09
C GLY A 24 3.01 -6.94 4.88
N LYS A 25 3.77 -6.97 6.00
CA LYS A 25 5.16 -7.45 6.03
C LYS A 25 5.21 -8.94 5.75
N ASN A 26 6.29 -9.40 5.10
CA ASN A 26 6.49 -10.80 4.73
C ASN A 26 5.21 -11.48 4.18
N PRO A 27 4.57 -10.90 3.15
CA PRO A 27 3.33 -11.45 2.62
C PRO A 27 3.57 -12.85 2.06
N SER A 28 2.64 -13.77 2.33
CA SER A 28 2.68 -15.09 1.70
C SER A 28 2.43 -14.99 0.19
N LEU A 29 2.66 -16.09 -0.53
CA LEU A 29 2.32 -16.17 -1.95
C LEU A 29 0.81 -15.94 -2.19
N ASP A 30 -0.03 -16.39 -1.26
CA ASP A 30 -1.47 -16.11 -1.28
C ASP A 30 -1.78 -14.62 -1.06
N ASP A 31 -1.23 -14.00 -0.02
CA ASP A 31 -1.50 -12.59 0.29
C ASP A 31 -1.10 -11.68 -0.88
N MET A 32 0.09 -11.87 -1.44
CA MET A 32 0.58 -11.08 -2.56
C MET A 32 -0.17 -11.41 -3.86
N GLY A 33 -0.43 -12.69 -4.13
CA GLY A 33 -1.17 -13.14 -5.31
C GLY A 33 -2.59 -12.56 -5.34
N ALA A 34 -3.29 -12.60 -4.21
CA ALA A 34 -4.61 -12.00 -4.03
C ALA A 34 -4.58 -10.48 -4.26
N THR A 35 -3.61 -9.79 -3.65
CA THR A 35 -3.46 -8.32 -3.79
C THR A 35 -3.21 -7.92 -5.23
N LEU A 36 -2.28 -8.60 -5.92
CA LEU A 36 -1.96 -8.35 -7.33
C LEU A 36 -3.12 -8.65 -8.25
N SER A 37 -3.89 -9.70 -7.98
CA SER A 37 -5.06 -10.06 -8.78
C SER A 37 -6.13 -8.97 -8.74
N LEU A 38 -6.44 -8.44 -7.55
CA LEU A 38 -7.38 -7.33 -7.41
C LEU A 38 -6.85 -6.04 -8.05
N TYR A 39 -5.56 -5.75 -7.84
CA TYR A 39 -4.86 -4.62 -8.47
C TYR A 39 -4.97 -4.67 -10.00
N LEU A 40 -4.66 -5.80 -10.63
CA LEU A 40 -4.72 -5.98 -12.09
C LEU A 40 -6.16 -5.85 -12.60
N ALA A 41 -7.13 -6.51 -11.95
CA ALA A 41 -8.53 -6.46 -12.33
C ALA A 41 -9.08 -5.02 -12.33
N ILE A 42 -8.76 -4.22 -11.29
CA ILE A 42 -9.20 -2.83 -11.20
C ILE A 42 -8.41 -1.92 -12.15
N THR A 43 -7.13 -2.20 -12.38
CA THR A 43 -6.31 -1.48 -13.38
C THR A 43 -6.88 -1.64 -14.78
N ALA A 44 -7.36 -2.83 -15.14
CA ALA A 44 -7.98 -3.12 -16.43
C ALA A 44 -9.26 -2.30 -16.70
N LEU A 45 -9.89 -1.75 -15.65
CA LEU A 45 -11.04 -0.83 -15.77
C LEU A 45 -10.63 0.60 -16.13
N GLY A 46 -9.32 0.87 -16.33
CA GLY A 46 -8.79 2.20 -16.65
C GLY A 46 -8.60 3.12 -15.44
N LYS A 47 -8.64 2.57 -14.22
CA LYS A 47 -8.41 3.31 -12.97
C LYS A 47 -6.92 3.60 -12.78
N SER A 48 -6.60 4.72 -12.14
CA SER A 48 -5.23 5.02 -11.69
C SER A 48 -4.93 4.23 -10.42
N THR A 49 -4.06 3.24 -10.51
CA THR A 49 -3.81 2.30 -9.41
C THR A 49 -2.38 2.38 -8.90
N VAL A 50 -2.21 2.22 -7.60
CA VAL A 50 -0.90 2.10 -6.94
C VAL A 50 -0.91 0.92 -5.99
N ILE A 51 0.15 0.12 -6.02
CA ILE A 51 0.33 -1.01 -5.12
C ILE A 51 1.64 -0.87 -4.35
N ALA A 52 1.60 -1.15 -3.04
CA ALA A 52 2.78 -1.08 -2.19
C ALA A 52 2.79 -2.15 -1.09
N ALA A 53 3.99 -2.45 -0.61
CA ALA A 53 4.23 -3.32 0.55
C ALA A 53 5.41 -2.76 1.37
N PRO A 54 5.47 -3.03 2.69
CA PRO A 54 6.56 -2.52 3.54
C PRO A 54 7.95 -3.05 3.16
N GLU A 55 8.00 -4.25 2.59
CA GLU A 55 9.23 -4.98 2.29
C GLU A 55 9.31 -5.35 0.81
N GLN A 56 10.54 -5.52 0.32
CA GLN A 56 10.75 -5.94 -1.06
C GLN A 56 10.33 -7.40 -1.24
N PRO A 57 9.75 -7.76 -2.40
CA PRO A 57 9.37 -9.14 -2.68
C PRO A 57 10.54 -10.11 -2.56
N ILE A 58 10.32 -11.25 -1.90
CA ILE A 58 11.27 -12.36 -1.86
C ILE A 58 11.22 -13.19 -3.15
N VAL A 59 12.24 -14.03 -3.37
CA VAL A 59 12.34 -14.88 -4.58
C VAL A 59 11.10 -15.76 -4.79
N GLU A 60 10.52 -16.29 -3.72
CA GLU A 60 9.33 -17.16 -3.77
C GLU A 60 8.14 -16.52 -4.48
N ILE A 61 7.92 -15.22 -4.29
CA ILE A 61 6.80 -14.47 -4.88
C ILE A 61 7.19 -13.71 -6.15
N SER A 62 8.44 -13.83 -6.61
CA SER A 62 8.95 -13.11 -7.79
C SER A 62 8.33 -13.55 -9.12
N ASN A 63 7.65 -14.70 -9.14
CA ASN A 63 6.96 -15.23 -10.32
C ASN A 63 5.53 -14.69 -10.48
N LEU A 64 5.00 -13.93 -9.51
CA LEU A 64 3.65 -13.36 -9.59
C LEU A 64 3.61 -12.23 -10.62
N VAL A 65 2.56 -12.20 -11.44
CA VAL A 65 2.40 -11.16 -12.45
C VAL A 65 2.10 -9.82 -11.79
N GLY A 66 2.83 -8.78 -12.20
CA GLY A 66 2.73 -7.43 -11.63
C GLY A 66 3.58 -7.19 -10.38
N ILE A 67 4.34 -8.19 -9.91
CA ILE A 67 5.19 -8.04 -8.71
C ILE A 67 6.19 -6.88 -8.84
N ASN A 68 6.68 -6.60 -10.05
CA ASN A 68 7.58 -5.50 -10.35
C ASN A 68 6.92 -4.10 -10.25
N LYS A 69 5.61 -4.03 -10.02
CA LYS A 69 4.86 -2.78 -9.78
C LYS A 69 4.76 -2.43 -8.31
N VAL A 70 5.04 -3.37 -7.40
CA VAL A 70 4.97 -3.16 -5.96
C VAL A 70 6.05 -2.18 -5.51
N LYS A 71 5.62 -1.06 -4.94
CA LYS A 71 6.48 -0.03 -4.37
C LYS A 71 6.70 -0.28 -2.87
N SER A 72 7.71 0.34 -2.29
CA SER A 72 7.94 0.32 -0.84
C SER A 72 7.01 1.26 -0.06
N GLY A 73 6.14 2.02 -0.75
CA GLY A 73 5.23 2.99 -0.14
C GLY A 73 4.17 3.49 -1.11
N LEU A 74 3.03 3.92 -0.56
CA LEU A 74 1.95 4.55 -1.33
C LEU A 74 2.22 6.03 -1.62
N GLY A 75 3.16 6.65 -0.88
CA GLY A 75 3.68 7.97 -1.18
C GLY A 75 4.25 7.99 -2.60
N GLY A 76 3.48 8.53 -3.54
CA GLY A 76 3.87 8.62 -4.93
C GLY A 76 5.17 9.43 -5.11
N GLN A 77 5.71 9.38 -6.32
CA GLN A 77 6.79 10.29 -6.78
C GLN A 77 6.37 11.78 -6.78
N GLY A 78 5.20 12.12 -6.25
CA GLY A 78 4.65 13.47 -6.10
C GLY A 78 4.33 13.75 -4.63
N GLY A 79 4.69 14.94 -4.20
CA GLY A 79 4.65 15.40 -2.82
C GLY A 79 5.82 16.36 -2.57
N ASP A 80 5.69 17.20 -1.55
CA ASP A 80 6.76 18.13 -1.18
C ASP A 80 8.02 17.35 -0.80
N LEU A 81 9.20 17.80 -1.24
CA LEU A 81 10.44 17.26 -0.70
C LEU A 81 10.60 17.79 0.73
N ILE A 82 10.57 16.90 1.72
CA ILE A 82 10.84 17.23 3.11
C ILE A 82 12.31 16.94 3.38
N VAL A 83 13.03 17.98 3.78
CA VAL A 83 14.43 17.89 4.20
C VAL A 83 14.47 18.12 5.71
N SER A 84 14.73 17.05 6.46
CA SER A 84 14.73 17.06 7.92
C SER A 84 16.15 17.13 8.46
N PHE A 85 16.41 18.16 9.27
CA PHE A 85 17.69 18.39 9.93
C PHE A 85 17.58 18.02 11.41
N PRO A 86 18.60 17.41 12.02
CA PRO A 86 18.69 17.34 13.47
C PRO A 86 18.59 18.74 14.09
N TYR A 87 17.79 18.88 15.13
CA TYR A 87 17.57 20.17 15.78
C TYR A 87 17.67 20.03 17.30
N LYS A 88 18.50 20.88 17.90
CA LYS A 88 18.43 21.24 19.32
C LYS A 88 18.22 22.74 19.45
N GLU A 89 17.56 23.14 20.52
CA GLU A 89 17.33 24.55 20.82
C GLU A 89 18.67 25.31 20.88
N GLY A 90 18.79 26.38 20.10
CA GLY A 90 20.00 27.20 19.98
C GLY A 90 21.01 26.78 18.92
N GLU A 91 20.82 25.65 18.21
CA GLU A 91 21.73 25.23 17.10
C GLU A 91 21.41 25.92 15.77
N ILE A 92 20.13 26.23 15.50
CA ILE A 92 19.68 26.89 14.26
C ILE A 92 19.09 28.26 14.61
N ASP A 93 19.61 29.31 13.99
CA ASP A 93 19.08 30.68 14.12
C ASP A 93 18.02 30.98 13.05
N LYS A 94 18.32 30.65 11.78
CA LYS A 94 17.46 30.97 10.65
C LYS A 94 17.59 29.96 9.51
N VAL A 95 16.46 29.68 8.85
CA VAL A 95 16.43 28.98 7.55
C VAL A 95 16.01 29.97 6.46
N SER A 96 16.70 29.95 5.33
CA SER A 96 16.40 30.76 4.14
C SER A 96 16.63 29.96 2.87
N TYR A 97 16.16 30.47 1.72
CA TYR A 97 16.39 29.83 0.43
C TYR A 97 16.90 30.81 -0.62
N THR A 98 17.67 30.31 -1.60
CA THR A 98 18.07 31.05 -2.81
C THR A 98 17.84 30.20 -4.05
N LEU A 99 17.62 30.86 -5.20
CA LEU A 99 17.49 30.23 -6.51
C LEU A 99 18.68 30.67 -7.37
N GLU A 100 19.66 29.79 -7.56
CA GLU A 100 20.91 30.08 -8.28
C GLU A 100 21.31 28.89 -9.14
N ASN A 101 21.76 29.13 -10.38
CA ASN A 101 22.19 28.09 -11.32
C ASN A 101 21.19 26.94 -11.51
N GLU A 102 19.89 27.28 -11.60
CA GLU A 102 18.78 26.32 -11.69
C GLU A 102 18.62 25.39 -10.46
N LEU A 103 19.27 25.73 -9.35
CA LEU A 103 19.18 25.00 -8.08
C LEU A 103 18.44 25.82 -7.02
N LEU A 104 17.59 25.13 -6.25
CA LEU A 104 17.05 25.64 -4.98
C LEU A 104 18.04 25.30 -3.86
N ASN A 105 18.67 26.31 -3.29
CA ASN A 105 19.55 26.15 -2.13
C ASN A 105 18.76 26.44 -0.86
N ILE A 106 18.76 25.50 0.10
CA ILE A 106 18.28 25.74 1.46
C ILE A 106 19.49 26.10 2.32
N VAL A 107 19.53 27.33 2.84
CA VAL A 107 20.60 27.85 3.69
C VAL A 107 20.14 27.82 5.15
N VAL A 108 20.69 26.90 5.92
CA VAL A 108 20.50 26.79 7.37
C VAL A 108 21.63 27.54 8.06
N LYS A 109 21.31 28.62 8.77
CA LYS A 109 22.28 29.45 9.50
C LYS A 109 22.44 28.94 10.93
N GLU A 110 23.70 28.80 11.33
CA GLU A 110 24.06 28.38 12.68
C GLU A 110 23.63 29.41 13.73
N GLY A 111 23.13 28.90 14.85
CA GLY A 111 22.92 29.67 16.07
C GLY A 111 24.16 29.64 16.99
N PRO A 112 24.05 30.16 18.23
CA PRO A 112 25.17 30.26 19.16
C PRO A 112 25.88 28.95 19.50
N LEU A 113 25.19 27.81 19.35
CA LEU A 113 25.75 26.48 19.61
C LEU A 113 26.43 25.83 18.39
N GLY A 114 26.34 26.46 17.21
CA GLY A 114 26.84 25.90 15.97
C GLY A 114 25.97 24.76 15.41
N LEU A 115 26.17 24.41 14.13
CA LEU A 115 25.55 23.24 13.52
C LEU A 115 26.43 22.01 13.73
N ASN A 116 25.95 21.02 14.47
CA ASN A 116 26.71 19.81 14.82
C ASN A 116 26.24 18.54 14.08
N PHE A 117 25.67 18.70 12.89
CA PHE A 117 25.25 17.58 12.04
C PHE A 117 26.02 17.55 10.71
N SER A 118 26.09 16.36 10.13
CA SER A 118 26.73 16.12 8.83
C SER A 118 25.69 15.68 7.79
N GLN A 119 26.11 15.55 6.53
CA GLN A 119 25.22 15.17 5.43
C GLN A 119 24.43 13.88 5.71
N LYS A 120 25.05 12.88 6.35
CA LYS A 120 24.40 11.60 6.70
C LYS A 120 23.27 11.74 7.74
N ASP A 121 23.24 12.83 8.48
CA ASP A 121 22.25 13.08 9.52
C ASP A 121 21.02 13.83 8.98
N VAL A 122 21.14 14.39 7.77
CA VAL A 122 20.04 15.03 7.04
C VAL A 122 19.20 13.94 6.38
N LYS A 123 17.91 13.92 6.70
CA LYS A 123 16.97 12.94 6.15
C LYS A 123 16.16 13.59 5.03
N PHE A 124 16.13 12.94 3.88
CA PHE A 124 15.26 13.30 2.78
C PHE A 124 14.07 12.36 2.78
N SER A 125 12.87 12.91 2.85
CA SER A 125 11.65 12.18 2.58
C SER A 125 10.84 12.94 1.53
N ARG A 126 9.98 12.23 0.81
CA ARG A 126 8.88 12.86 0.10
C ARG A 126 7.73 12.91 1.11
N GLY A 127 7.02 14.03 1.19
CA GLY A 127 5.70 14.04 1.80
C GLY A 127 4.88 12.93 1.15
N ALA A 128 4.09 12.20 1.93
CA ALA A 128 3.19 11.21 1.38
C ALA A 128 2.34 11.93 0.33
N GLY A 129 2.53 11.59 -0.95
CA GLY A 129 1.55 11.94 -1.96
C GLY A 129 0.18 11.52 -1.42
N LYS A 130 -0.86 12.32 -1.67
CA LYS A 130 -2.21 12.04 -1.14
C LYS A 130 -2.55 10.57 -1.39
N ILE A 131 -2.81 9.84 -0.31
CA ILE A 131 -3.28 8.46 -0.42
C ILE A 131 -4.60 8.51 -1.21
N PRO A 132 -4.77 7.66 -2.22
CA PRO A 132 -6.03 7.58 -2.93
C PRO A 132 -7.21 7.37 -1.97
N LYS A 133 -8.36 7.96 -2.28
CA LYS A 133 -9.56 7.93 -1.41
C LYS A 133 -10.13 6.52 -1.18
N LEU A 134 -9.67 5.53 -1.93
CA LEU A 134 -10.00 4.13 -1.72
C LEU A 134 -8.71 3.32 -1.58
N LEU A 135 -8.57 2.64 -0.45
CA LEU A 135 -7.44 1.78 -0.11
C LEU A 135 -7.93 0.36 0.18
N PHE A 136 -7.42 -0.61 -0.56
CA PHE A 136 -7.57 -2.03 -0.25
C PHE A 136 -6.37 -2.52 0.55
N VAL A 137 -6.63 -3.05 1.74
CA VAL A 137 -5.65 -3.71 2.60
C VAL A 137 -5.93 -5.22 2.58
N VAL A 138 -5.08 -5.97 1.88
CA VAL A 138 -5.31 -7.38 1.56
C VAL A 138 -4.28 -8.27 2.25
N GLY A 139 -4.76 -9.33 2.92
CA GLY A 139 -3.91 -10.32 3.58
C GLY A 139 -3.13 -9.78 4.77
N CYS A 140 -3.55 -8.66 5.36
CA CYS A 140 -2.85 -8.01 6.47
C CYS A 140 -3.76 -7.99 7.72
N PRO A 141 -3.37 -8.66 8.82
CA PRO A 141 -4.23 -8.80 10.00
C PRO A 141 -4.28 -7.54 10.87
N ARG A 142 -3.29 -6.64 10.75
CA ARG A 142 -3.15 -5.47 11.61
C ARG A 142 -2.64 -4.26 10.83
N LEU A 143 -3.27 -3.10 11.04
CA LEU A 143 -2.85 -1.86 10.37
C LEU A 143 -1.40 -1.45 10.72
N SER A 144 -0.91 -1.82 11.91
CA SER A 144 0.48 -1.58 12.34
C SER A 144 1.53 -2.26 11.45
N ASP A 145 1.14 -3.33 10.76
CA ASP A 145 2.05 -4.10 9.90
C ASP A 145 2.32 -3.37 8.59
N LEU A 146 1.56 -2.32 8.27
CA LEU A 146 1.78 -1.42 7.13
C LEU A 146 2.74 -0.26 7.44
N SER A 147 3.36 -0.26 8.62
CA SER A 147 4.37 0.73 9.00
C SER A 147 5.45 0.87 7.91
N GLY A 148 5.67 2.10 7.45
CA GLY A 148 6.64 2.43 6.40
C GLY A 148 6.01 2.59 5.00
N VAL A 149 4.78 2.11 4.79
CA VAL A 149 4.10 2.26 3.49
C VAL A 149 3.42 3.63 3.39
N PHE A 150 2.83 4.09 4.50
CA PHE A 150 2.19 5.39 4.67
C PHE A 150 2.07 5.72 6.18
N ASP A 151 1.76 6.97 6.52
CA ASP A 151 1.34 7.33 7.88
C ASP A 151 -0.17 7.08 8.03
N ILE A 152 -0.57 6.45 9.15
CA ILE A 152 -1.99 6.20 9.45
C ILE A 152 -2.76 7.53 9.54
N ALA A 153 -2.11 8.61 9.98
CA ALA A 153 -2.72 9.94 10.03
C ALA A 153 -3.18 10.44 8.65
N ASP A 154 -2.55 9.96 7.57
CA ASP A 154 -2.88 10.35 6.19
C ASP A 154 -4.16 9.64 5.67
N LEU A 155 -4.69 8.66 6.40
CA LEU A 155 -5.91 7.91 6.02
C LEU A 155 -7.22 8.65 6.31
N LYS A 156 -7.18 9.85 6.91
CA LYS A 156 -8.38 10.57 7.39
C LYS A 156 -9.51 10.70 6.35
N ASP A 157 -9.16 10.92 5.08
CA ASP A 157 -10.11 11.07 3.98
C ASP A 157 -10.11 9.86 3.02
N THR A 158 -9.58 8.72 3.48
CA THR A 158 -9.45 7.47 2.71
C THR A 158 -10.41 6.43 3.26
N THR A 159 -11.27 5.89 2.40
CA THR A 159 -12.05 4.69 2.70
C THR A 159 -11.15 3.46 2.62
N VAL A 160 -11.06 2.72 3.72
CA VAL A 160 -10.21 1.53 3.86
C VAL A 160 -11.07 0.27 3.80
N VAL A 161 -10.73 -0.65 2.91
CA VAL A 161 -11.34 -1.97 2.78
C VAL A 161 -10.34 -3.02 3.26
N ASN A 162 -10.64 -3.72 4.36
CA ASN A 162 -9.80 -4.80 4.88
C ASN A 162 -10.30 -6.17 4.41
N ILE A 163 -9.48 -6.90 3.67
CA ILE A 163 -9.79 -8.23 3.12
C ILE A 163 -8.76 -9.23 3.64
N ASP A 164 -9.19 -10.26 4.34
CA ASP A 164 -8.28 -11.26 4.94
C ASP A 164 -9.01 -12.55 5.30
N ASN A 165 -8.28 -13.62 5.62
CA ASN A 165 -8.84 -14.87 6.15
C ASN A 165 -8.19 -15.30 7.48
N LYS A 166 -7.22 -14.54 7.99
CA LYS A 166 -6.48 -14.89 9.22
C LYS A 166 -7.36 -14.78 10.46
N THR A 167 -7.17 -15.72 11.38
CA THR A 167 -7.92 -15.79 12.64
C THR A 167 -7.50 -14.71 13.64
N ASP A 168 -6.30 -14.15 13.51
CA ASP A 168 -5.76 -13.08 14.34
C ASP A 168 -5.95 -11.68 13.73
N ASN A 169 -6.71 -11.56 12.64
CA ASN A 169 -7.09 -10.28 12.06
C ASN A 169 -7.91 -9.45 13.05
N GLN A 170 -7.57 -8.17 13.22
CA GLN A 170 -8.16 -7.27 14.21
C GLN A 170 -9.48 -6.62 13.79
N GLY A 171 -9.85 -6.73 12.51
CA GLY A 171 -11.02 -6.07 11.91
C GLY A 171 -10.87 -4.55 11.93
N PHE A 172 -10.34 -3.98 10.85
CA PHE A 172 -10.10 -2.55 10.74
C PHE A 172 -10.55 -1.98 9.39
N GLY A 173 -10.58 -0.64 9.30
CA GLY A 173 -11.09 0.07 8.12
C GLY A 173 -12.60 0.25 8.15
N ASP A 174 -13.14 0.81 7.07
CA ASP A 174 -14.55 1.16 6.92
C ASP A 174 -15.39 -0.01 6.44
N LEU A 175 -14.81 -0.88 5.59
CA LEU A 175 -15.42 -2.13 5.13
C LEU A 175 -14.54 -3.31 5.49
N ILE A 176 -15.08 -4.25 6.26
CA ILE A 176 -14.36 -5.41 6.77
C ILE A 176 -14.90 -6.65 6.05
N MET A 177 -14.02 -7.30 5.28
CA MET A 177 -14.30 -8.49 4.49
C MET A 177 -13.34 -9.61 4.93
N VAL A 178 -13.50 -10.03 6.19
CA VAL A 178 -12.66 -11.06 6.80
C VAL A 178 -13.45 -12.38 6.91
N SER A 179 -12.89 -13.46 6.36
CA SER A 179 -13.54 -14.78 6.40
C SER A 179 -12.58 -15.90 6.75
N THR A 180 -12.59 -16.31 8.03
CA THR A 180 -11.78 -17.45 8.54
C THR A 180 -12.23 -18.81 8.02
N LYS A 181 -13.32 -18.87 7.24
CA LYS A 181 -13.81 -20.08 6.58
C LYS A 181 -13.29 -20.24 5.16
N SER A 182 -12.72 -19.19 4.57
CA SER A 182 -12.14 -19.25 3.22
C SER A 182 -10.78 -19.93 3.28
N SER A 183 -10.52 -20.78 2.30
CA SER A 183 -9.28 -21.54 2.14
C SER A 183 -8.06 -20.65 1.92
N SER A 184 -8.27 -19.46 1.36
CA SER A 184 -7.23 -18.51 1.00
C SER A 184 -7.80 -17.09 0.87
N VAL A 185 -6.92 -16.09 0.93
CA VAL A 185 -7.27 -14.71 0.57
C VAL A 185 -7.54 -14.61 -0.94
N SER A 186 -6.83 -15.40 -1.75
CA SER A 186 -7.07 -15.50 -3.19
C SER A 186 -8.47 -16.02 -3.54
N GLU A 187 -9.03 -16.97 -2.78
CA GLU A 187 -10.44 -17.38 -2.93
C GLU A 187 -11.39 -16.22 -2.66
N ILE A 188 -11.11 -15.44 -1.61
CA ILE A 188 -11.92 -14.26 -1.27
C ILE A 188 -11.89 -13.24 -2.41
N ILE A 189 -10.72 -12.94 -2.95
CA ILE A 189 -10.54 -12.00 -4.06
C ILE A 189 -11.16 -12.54 -5.36
N ALA A 190 -11.00 -13.83 -5.66
CA ALA A 190 -11.63 -14.44 -6.84
C ALA A 190 -13.16 -14.29 -6.80
N ASN A 191 -13.78 -14.59 -5.66
CA ASN A 191 -15.21 -14.42 -5.44
C ASN A 191 -15.63 -12.95 -5.59
N LEU A 192 -14.83 -12.01 -5.06
CA LEU A 192 -15.08 -10.58 -5.20
C LEU A 192 -15.05 -10.14 -6.68
N ILE A 193 -13.98 -10.45 -7.41
CA ILE A 193 -13.82 -10.06 -8.82
C ILE A 193 -14.97 -10.61 -9.67
N LEU A 194 -15.35 -11.89 -9.47
CA LEU A 194 -16.47 -12.52 -10.15
C LEU A 194 -17.80 -11.84 -9.84
N TYR A 195 -18.08 -11.55 -8.56
CA TYR A 195 -19.31 -10.87 -8.16
C TYR A 195 -19.42 -9.47 -8.76
N LEU A 196 -18.30 -8.73 -8.79
CA LEU A 196 -18.25 -7.37 -9.34
C LEU A 196 -18.39 -7.35 -10.88
N GLY A 197 -18.31 -8.51 -11.54
CA GLY A 197 -18.35 -8.64 -13.00
C GLY A 197 -17.07 -8.13 -13.68
N PHE A 198 -15.95 -8.09 -12.95
CA PHE A 198 -14.66 -7.69 -13.49
C PHE A 198 -14.04 -8.86 -14.27
N SER A 199 -13.26 -8.53 -15.31
CA SER A 199 -12.62 -9.56 -16.13
C SER A 199 -11.46 -10.22 -15.40
N ILE A 200 -11.36 -11.55 -15.54
CA ILE A 200 -10.21 -12.34 -15.13
C ILE A 200 -9.50 -12.80 -16.41
N ASP A 201 -8.34 -12.22 -16.69
CA ASP A 201 -7.46 -12.69 -17.75
C ASP A 201 -6.52 -13.80 -17.25
N GLN A 202 -5.62 -14.25 -18.12
CA GLN A 202 -4.66 -15.31 -17.80
C GLN A 202 -3.73 -14.93 -16.63
N ASP A 203 -3.31 -13.67 -16.55
CA ASP A 203 -2.34 -13.20 -15.55
C ASP A 203 -3.01 -13.13 -14.16
N ILE A 204 -4.24 -12.62 -14.11
CA ILE A 204 -5.06 -12.62 -12.90
C ILE A 204 -5.38 -14.06 -12.47
N ALA A 205 -5.78 -14.92 -13.41
CA ALA A 205 -6.09 -16.32 -13.11
C ALA A 205 -4.87 -17.06 -12.55
N GLN A 206 -3.68 -16.82 -13.10
CA GLN A 206 -2.43 -17.43 -12.62
C GLN A 206 -2.13 -17.01 -11.19
N ASN A 207 -2.18 -15.71 -10.88
CA ASN A 207 -1.93 -15.21 -9.52
C ASN A 207 -2.92 -15.80 -8.50
N LEU A 208 -4.22 -15.80 -8.83
CA LEU A 208 -5.26 -16.38 -7.98
C LEU A 208 -5.04 -17.89 -7.74
N LEU A 209 -4.77 -18.65 -8.81
CA LEU A 209 -4.57 -20.09 -8.71
C LEU A 209 -3.31 -20.42 -7.90
N SER A 210 -2.22 -19.69 -8.10
CA SER A 210 -1.00 -19.88 -7.32
C SER A 210 -1.24 -19.62 -5.83
N GLY A 211 -1.97 -18.56 -5.49
CA GLY A 211 -2.35 -18.26 -4.09
C GLY A 211 -3.22 -19.33 -3.45
N ILE A 212 -4.27 -19.79 -4.16
CA ILE A 212 -5.15 -20.88 -3.69
C ILE A 212 -4.35 -22.17 -3.49
N SER A 213 -3.54 -22.57 -4.47
CA SER A 213 -2.72 -23.79 -4.40
C SER A 213 -1.76 -23.72 -3.21
N PHE A 214 -1.07 -22.60 -3.03
CA PHE A 214 -0.15 -22.40 -1.91
C PHE A 214 -0.86 -22.53 -0.55
N ALA A 215 -1.95 -21.79 -0.35
CA ALA A 215 -2.66 -21.77 0.93
C ALA A 215 -3.29 -23.12 1.30
N THR A 216 -3.65 -23.93 0.31
CA THR A 216 -4.28 -25.25 0.49
C THR A 216 -3.29 -26.41 0.45
N GLY A 217 -1.99 -26.14 0.27
CA GLY A 217 -0.99 -27.20 0.08
C GLY A 217 -1.28 -28.07 -1.15
N ASP A 218 -1.55 -27.43 -2.28
CA ASP A 218 -2.02 -28.04 -3.52
C ASP A 218 -3.33 -28.82 -3.35
N PHE A 219 -4.32 -28.19 -2.73
CA PHE A 219 -5.69 -28.70 -2.51
C PHE A 219 -5.77 -29.92 -1.58
N GLN A 220 -4.82 -30.07 -0.65
CA GLN A 220 -4.77 -31.18 0.30
C GLN A 220 -5.38 -30.85 1.67
N ASN A 221 -5.58 -29.57 1.98
CA ASN A 221 -6.06 -29.06 3.27
C ASN A 221 -7.46 -28.44 3.20
#